data_AF-A0A1C2XSF0-F1
#
_entry.id   AF-A0A1C2XSF0-F1
#
_cell.length_a   1.000
_cell.length_b   1.000
_cell.length_c   1.000
_cell.angle_alpha   90.00
_cell.angle_beta   90.00
_cell.angle_gamma   90.00
#
_symmetry.space_group_name_H-M   'P 1'
#
loop_
_entity.id
_entity.type
_entity.pdbx_description
1 polymer ?
#
loop_
_entity_poly.entity_id
_entity_poly.type
_entity_poly.pdbx_seq_one_letter_code
_entity_poly.pdbx_strand_id
1 'polypeptide(L)'
;MKLNVTRQSQIAIVGILLLAVVLMAGKLFIPVNIIKFHTPNHLFSQDTIFYFRDYLEKIGAIVTLDEKAQEITVQTGLDSYYLDIKTDSTTQGIPIYVNNTYIGKTPVKKRLSAGKYVVVAKNPGHVSSIRYLTLRPETASIKQIILPVDQKNYEGFLDEIILLGYKPIRVMDYYNHVPITKKTIVLRHDVDVSAEDALAMAKIEHLRGVKSTYYFRWGTADPEVLKEVRALGHEVGLHYETLADYSLQYHLKSAQDITPAVKQELQRRLKSEIAHFRQQFGKVYTIASHGAEENIRLGVTNYQAIMAGEDPHNYGIIGTAYGPIIQHFTYMSDSGGIWEPFPYPKLEESSAGPFYILIHPIHWASGLSR
;
A
#
# COMPACT_ATOMS: atom_id res chain seq x y z
N MET A 1 27.02 5.95 17.49
CA MET A 1 28.27 6.06 16.73
C MET A 1 28.19 7.34 15.91
N LYS A 2 28.86 8.43 16.34
CA LYS A 2 28.81 9.73 15.64
C LYS A 2 29.59 9.60 14.33
N LEU A 3 28.92 9.83 13.20
CA LEU A 3 29.54 9.83 11.87
C LEU A 3 30.57 10.96 11.78
N ASN A 4 31.84 10.59 11.53
CA ASN A 4 32.92 11.53 11.27
C ASN A 4 32.78 12.05 9.83
N VAL A 5 32.05 13.15 9.67
CA VAL A 5 31.97 13.89 8.40
C VAL A 5 33.34 14.50 8.13
N THR A 6 33.95 14.20 6.98
CA THR A 6 35.30 14.68 6.65
C THR A 6 35.32 16.20 6.42
N ARG A 7 36.49 16.83 6.63
CA ARG A 7 36.66 18.29 6.48
C ARG A 7 36.30 18.81 5.08
N GLN A 8 36.57 18.02 4.03
CA GLN A 8 36.17 18.36 2.65
C GLN A 8 34.65 18.41 2.50
N SER A 9 33.94 17.49 3.15
CA SER A 9 32.48 17.44 3.11
C SER A 9 31.81 18.63 3.78
N GLN A 10 32.38 19.13 4.88
CA GLN A 10 31.90 20.34 5.56
C GLN A 10 32.10 21.58 4.68
N ILE A 11 33.23 21.70 3.99
CA ILE A 11 33.53 22.86 3.11
C ILE A 11 32.56 22.92 1.92
N ALA A 12 32.24 21.79 1.29
CA ALA A 12 31.28 21.75 0.18
C ALA A 12 29.87 22.18 0.61
N ILE A 13 29.40 21.68 1.75
CA ILE A 13 28.08 22.02 2.30
C ILE A 13 27.99 23.50 2.69
N VAL A 14 29.05 24.04 3.30
CA VAL A 14 29.14 25.47 3.63
C VAL A 14 29.15 26.33 2.36
N GLY A 15 29.86 25.91 1.31
CA GLY A 15 29.85 26.61 0.01
C GLY A 15 28.47 26.65 -0.64
N ILE A 16 27.74 25.53 -0.61
CA ILE A 16 26.36 25.44 -1.12
C ILE A 16 25.41 26.31 -0.28
N LEU A 17 25.53 26.27 1.05
CA LEU A 17 24.77 27.15 1.97
C LEU A 17 25.00 28.62 1.67
N LEU A 18 26.26 29.03 1.51
CA LEU A 18 26.62 30.40 1.17
C LEU A 18 26.03 30.81 -0.18
N LEU A 19 26.13 29.96 -1.21
CA LEU A 19 25.56 30.25 -2.53
C LEU A 19 24.03 30.42 -2.46
N ALA A 20 23.33 29.52 -1.76
CA ALA A 20 21.88 29.59 -1.58
C ALA A 20 21.45 30.84 -0.77
N VAL A 21 22.19 31.19 0.29
CA VAL A 21 21.95 32.40 1.10
C VAL A 21 22.20 33.66 0.29
N VAL A 22 23.28 33.73 -0.50
CA VAL A 22 23.60 34.87 -1.37
C VAL A 22 22.50 35.08 -2.42
N LEU A 23 21.99 34.01 -3.03
CA LEU A 23 20.93 34.09 -4.03
C LEU A 23 19.56 34.47 -3.42
N MET A 24 19.29 34.14 -2.15
CA MET A 24 18.08 34.58 -1.45
C MET A 24 18.18 36.01 -0.88
N ALA A 25 19.38 36.47 -0.54
CA ALA A 25 19.61 37.87 -0.13
C ALA A 25 19.49 38.85 -1.31
N GLY A 26 19.74 38.38 -2.53
CA GLY A 26 19.46 39.10 -3.78
C GLY A 26 17.96 39.21 -4.07
N LYS A 27 17.21 39.99 -3.28
CA LYS A 27 15.83 40.41 -3.59
C LYS A 27 15.78 41.37 -4.81
N LEU A 28 16.22 40.93 -5.98
CA LEU A 28 15.98 41.63 -7.24
C LEU A 28 15.50 40.65 -8.31
N PHE A 29 14.17 40.63 -8.49
CA PHE A 29 13.49 40.35 -9.76
C PHE A 29 13.82 39.06 -10.53
N ILE A 30 13.78 37.89 -9.88
CA ILE A 30 13.56 36.62 -10.59
C ILE A 30 12.36 35.91 -9.94
N PRO A 31 11.29 35.58 -10.69
CA PRO A 31 10.03 35.09 -10.11
C PRO A 31 10.15 33.67 -9.53
N VAL A 32 11.01 32.83 -10.11
CA VAL A 32 11.34 31.48 -9.60
C VAL A 32 12.81 31.21 -9.90
N ASN A 33 13.60 30.88 -8.88
CA ASN A 33 14.97 30.38 -9.06
C ASN A 33 15.02 28.88 -8.81
N ILE A 34 15.50 28.11 -9.79
CA ILE A 34 15.79 26.68 -9.66
C ILE A 34 17.30 26.51 -9.75
N ILE A 35 17.90 25.95 -8.70
CA ILE A 35 19.33 25.68 -8.64
C ILE A 35 19.50 24.19 -8.47
N LYS A 36 20.29 23.59 -9.35
CA LYS A 36 20.67 22.18 -9.30
C LYS A 36 22.15 22.06 -9.00
N PHE A 37 22.52 21.18 -8.09
CA PHE A 37 23.92 20.86 -7.84
C PHE A 37 24.09 19.36 -7.69
N HIS A 38 25.16 18.85 -8.29
CA HIS A 38 25.58 17.46 -8.14
C HIS A 38 26.41 17.33 -6.86
N THR A 39 26.16 16.25 -6.12
CA THR A 39 26.83 15.95 -4.86
C THR A 39 27.21 14.46 -4.83
N PRO A 40 28.47 14.11 -4.53
CA PRO A 40 28.87 12.71 -4.34
C PRO A 40 28.12 11.98 -3.20
N ASN A 41 27.79 10.69 -3.37
CA ASN A 41 27.10 9.85 -2.36
C ASN A 41 27.69 9.89 -0.94
N HIS A 42 29.00 10.08 -0.78
CA HIS A 42 29.62 10.12 0.55
C HIS A 42 29.32 11.42 1.34
N LEU A 43 28.76 12.44 0.68
CA LEU A 43 28.19 13.63 1.32
C LEU A 43 26.74 13.40 1.80
N PHE A 44 26.12 12.28 1.39
CA PHE A 44 24.76 11.85 1.73
C PHE A 44 24.71 10.99 3.00
N SER A 45 25.33 11.43 4.10
CA SER A 45 24.86 10.93 5.40
C SER A 45 23.56 11.67 5.76
N GLN A 46 22.50 10.93 6.09
CA GLN A 46 21.17 11.50 6.43
C GLN A 46 21.25 12.65 7.45
N ASP A 47 22.23 12.60 8.35
CA ASP A 47 22.41 13.60 9.41
C ASP A 47 22.82 15.00 8.91
N THR A 48 23.63 15.09 7.85
CA THR A 48 24.20 16.38 7.41
C THR A 48 23.27 17.13 6.46
N ILE A 49 22.62 16.41 5.55
CA ILE A 49 21.64 16.97 4.62
C ILE A 49 20.39 17.44 5.36
N PHE A 50 20.01 16.78 6.46
CA PHE A 50 18.83 17.16 7.23
C PHE A 50 18.88 18.63 7.68
N TYR A 51 19.96 19.06 8.34
CA TYR A 51 20.08 20.43 8.83
C TYR A 51 20.14 21.46 7.71
N PHE A 52 20.85 21.14 6.62
CA PHE A 52 20.91 21.97 5.42
C PHE A 52 19.53 22.20 4.82
N ARG A 53 18.82 21.09 4.56
CA ARG A 53 17.46 21.09 4.02
C ARG A 53 16.51 21.86 4.92
N ASP A 54 16.51 21.56 6.22
CA ASP A 54 15.64 22.18 7.20
C ASP A 54 15.84 23.69 7.27
N TYR A 55 17.09 24.17 7.20
CA TYR A 55 17.40 25.60 7.16
C TYR A 55 16.85 26.28 5.91
N LEU A 56 17.14 25.74 4.71
CA LEU A 56 16.66 26.30 3.44
C LEU A 56 15.13 26.28 3.35
N GLU A 57 14.50 25.22 3.83
CA GLU A 57 13.05 25.10 3.87
C GLU A 57 12.42 26.10 4.88
N LYS A 58 13.08 26.42 6.00
CA LYS A 58 12.56 27.47 6.91
C LYS A 58 12.51 28.85 6.26
N ILE A 59 13.48 29.17 5.41
CA ILE A 59 13.60 30.48 4.76
C ILE A 59 12.91 30.56 3.40
N GLY A 60 12.10 29.55 3.04
CA GLY A 60 11.15 29.61 1.92
C GLY A 60 11.55 28.83 0.68
N ALA A 61 12.64 28.05 0.72
CA ALA A 61 13.05 27.23 -0.41
C ALA A 61 12.42 25.83 -0.36
N ILE A 62 12.06 25.26 -1.51
CA ILE A 62 11.72 23.84 -1.64
C ILE A 62 12.99 23.10 -2.02
N VAL A 63 13.35 22.07 -1.26
CA VAL A 63 14.55 21.27 -1.52
C VAL A 63 14.15 19.85 -1.91
N THR A 64 14.59 19.40 -3.07
CA THR A 64 14.37 18.03 -3.57
C THR A 64 15.71 17.31 -3.65
N LEU A 65 15.74 16.07 -3.19
CA LEU A 65 16.91 15.21 -3.22
C LEU A 65 16.63 14.07 -4.20
N ASP A 66 17.50 13.89 -5.19
CA ASP A 66 17.52 12.73 -6.06
C ASP A 66 18.81 11.95 -5.81
N GLU A 67 18.71 10.91 -4.98
CA GLU A 67 19.86 10.06 -4.62
C GLU A 67 20.40 9.28 -5.82
N LYS A 68 19.53 8.90 -6.78
CA LYS A 68 19.95 8.16 -7.97
C LYS A 68 20.74 9.05 -8.91
N ALA A 69 20.27 10.29 -9.10
CA ALA A 69 20.95 11.29 -9.92
C ALA A 69 22.06 12.03 -9.17
N GLN A 70 22.26 11.77 -7.88
CA GLN A 70 23.19 12.51 -7.03
C GLN A 70 22.95 14.04 -7.05
N GLU A 71 21.71 14.45 -7.27
CA GLU A 71 21.34 15.84 -7.53
C GLU A 71 20.49 16.39 -6.38
N ILE A 72 20.79 17.64 -5.99
CA ILE A 72 19.94 18.42 -5.09
C ILE A 72 19.39 19.59 -5.88
N THR A 73 18.07 19.73 -5.85
CA THR A 73 17.36 20.86 -6.45
C THR A 73 16.82 21.78 -5.36
N VAL A 74 17.14 23.07 -5.43
CA VAL A 74 16.60 24.11 -4.54
C VAL A 74 15.76 25.07 -5.37
N GLN A 75 14.51 25.27 -4.99
CA GLN A 75 13.55 26.13 -5.67
C GLN A 75 13.07 27.23 -4.73
N THR A 76 13.00 28.47 -5.18
CA THR A 76 12.51 29.62 -4.40
C THR A 76 11.51 30.44 -5.21
N GLY A 77 10.70 31.29 -4.55
CA GLY A 77 9.72 32.15 -5.23
C GLY A 77 8.37 31.48 -5.54
N LEU A 78 8.17 30.25 -5.06
CA LEU A 78 6.91 29.50 -5.21
C LEU A 78 6.04 29.59 -3.95
N ASP A 79 4.73 29.61 -4.15
CA ASP A 79 3.76 29.39 -3.06
C ASP A 79 4.03 28.03 -2.41
N SER A 80 4.38 28.08 -1.13
CA SER A 80 4.87 26.90 -0.42
C SER A 80 4.53 26.91 1.07
N TYR A 81 4.38 25.72 1.62
CA TYR A 81 3.86 25.45 2.96
C TYR A 81 4.87 24.63 3.72
N TYR A 82 5.27 25.08 4.90
CA TYR A 82 6.21 24.37 5.75
C TYR A 82 5.43 23.58 6.80
N LEU A 83 5.43 22.26 6.61
CA LEU A 83 4.54 21.34 7.31
C LEU A 83 5.32 20.53 8.33
N ASP A 84 4.77 20.42 9.54
CA ASP A 84 5.19 19.51 10.60
C ASP A 84 4.41 18.20 10.47
N ILE A 85 5.06 17.13 10.02
CA ILE A 85 4.44 15.82 9.79
C ILE A 85 4.78 14.88 10.94
N LYS A 86 3.74 14.35 11.58
CA LYS A 86 3.78 13.53 12.79
C LYS A 86 2.86 12.32 12.67
N THR A 87 3.05 11.37 13.57
CA THR A 87 2.10 10.30 13.85
C THR A 87 1.29 10.63 15.11
N ASP A 88 0.09 10.04 15.25
CA ASP A 88 -0.68 10.08 16.51
C ASP A 88 -0.06 9.20 17.62
N SER A 89 0.71 8.19 17.23
CA SER A 89 1.53 7.36 18.12
C SER A 89 2.67 8.16 18.77
N THR A 90 2.95 7.87 20.04
CA THR A 90 4.11 8.40 20.79
C THR A 90 5.45 7.88 20.25
N THR A 91 5.43 6.83 19.43
CA THR A 91 6.62 6.25 18.82
C THR A 91 7.18 7.19 17.74
N GLN A 92 8.41 7.66 17.95
CA GLN A 92 9.17 8.42 16.95
C GLN A 92 9.92 7.49 15.99
N GLY A 93 10.36 8.01 14.86
CA GLY A 93 11.20 7.26 13.93
C GLY A 93 10.46 6.56 12.80
N ILE A 94 9.14 6.82 12.62
CA ILE A 94 8.35 6.19 11.55
C ILE A 94 8.70 6.81 10.19
N PRO A 95 9.14 6.02 9.19
CA PRO A 95 9.41 6.49 7.85
C PRO A 95 8.21 7.20 7.20
N ILE A 96 8.44 8.40 6.65
CA ILE A 96 7.45 9.20 5.92
C ILE A 96 7.84 9.32 4.44
N TYR A 97 6.84 9.16 3.59
CA TYR A 97 6.94 9.32 2.14
C TYR A 97 5.95 10.37 1.65
N VAL A 98 6.36 11.18 0.67
CA VAL A 98 5.49 12.11 -0.04
C VAL A 98 5.56 11.78 -1.53
N ASN A 99 4.43 11.46 -2.15
CA ASN A 99 4.34 10.99 -3.54
C ASN A 99 5.32 9.84 -3.81
N ASN A 100 5.37 8.87 -2.89
CA ASN A 100 6.27 7.71 -2.91
C ASN A 100 7.78 8.01 -2.72
N THR A 101 8.16 9.28 -2.51
CA THR A 101 9.54 9.67 -2.21
C THR A 101 9.75 9.75 -0.71
N TYR A 102 10.76 9.04 -0.19
CA TYR A 102 11.14 9.11 1.22
C TYR A 102 11.60 10.52 1.59
N ILE A 103 11.08 11.10 2.68
CA ILE A 103 11.44 12.44 3.14
C ILE A 103 12.10 12.48 4.53
N GLY A 104 12.05 11.38 5.27
CA GLY A 104 12.62 11.28 6.62
C GLY A 104 11.76 10.44 7.57
N LYS A 105 12.04 10.52 8.86
CA LYS A 105 11.32 9.82 9.94
C LYS A 105 10.58 10.79 10.84
N THR A 106 9.44 10.40 11.41
CA THR A 106 8.66 11.28 12.30
C THR A 106 9.38 11.62 13.62
N PRO A 107 9.17 12.84 14.15
CA PRO A 107 8.56 13.99 13.48
C PRO A 107 9.46 14.52 12.36
N VAL A 108 8.88 14.82 11.19
CA VAL A 108 9.64 15.37 10.04
C VAL A 108 9.01 16.67 9.55
N LYS A 109 9.86 17.65 9.28
CA LYS A 109 9.43 18.90 8.63
C LYS A 109 9.72 18.84 7.15
N LYS A 110 8.76 19.30 6.36
CA LYS A 110 8.89 19.38 4.91
C LYS A 110 8.20 20.61 4.34
N ARG A 111 8.91 21.37 3.50
CA ARG A 111 8.28 22.39 2.64
C ARG A 111 7.79 21.76 1.33
N LEU A 112 6.53 21.99 1.01
CA LEU A 112 5.87 21.55 -0.23
C LEU A 112 5.28 22.76 -0.95
N SER A 113 5.27 22.75 -2.29
CA SER A 113 4.56 23.76 -3.08
C SER A 113 3.03 23.58 -2.95
N ALA A 114 2.26 24.51 -3.50
CA ALA A 114 0.85 24.24 -3.80
C ALA A 114 0.73 23.00 -4.72
N GLY A 115 -0.28 22.16 -4.50
CA GLY A 115 -0.44 20.91 -5.24
C GLY A 115 -1.21 19.83 -4.48
N LYS A 116 -1.34 18.66 -5.12
CA LYS A 116 -1.89 17.45 -4.52
C LYS A 116 -0.76 16.51 -4.12
N TYR A 117 -0.83 15.98 -2.92
CA TYR A 117 0.17 15.11 -2.35
C TYR A 117 -0.47 13.89 -1.70
N VAL A 118 0.25 12.78 -1.78
CA VAL A 118 -0.01 11.56 -1.01
C VAL A 118 1.08 11.46 0.05
N VAL A 119 0.70 11.59 1.32
CA VAL A 119 1.63 11.48 2.46
C VAL A 119 1.39 10.13 3.13
N VAL A 120 2.45 9.34 3.30
CA VAL A 120 2.37 7.98 3.84
C VAL A 120 3.28 7.84 5.05
N ALA A 121 2.78 7.29 6.14
CA ALA A 121 3.58 6.80 7.25
C ALA A 121 3.68 5.28 7.17
N LYS A 122 4.87 4.77 6.86
CA LYS A 122 5.11 3.33 6.67
C LYS A 122 5.78 2.74 7.89
N ASN A 123 5.07 1.90 8.65
CA ASN A 123 5.56 1.17 9.81
C ASN A 123 5.69 -0.32 9.48
N PRO A 124 6.88 -0.84 9.14
CA PRO A 124 7.05 -2.25 8.76
C PRO A 124 6.49 -3.21 9.80
N GLY A 125 5.70 -4.20 9.37
CA GLY A 125 5.09 -5.21 10.25
C GLY A 125 3.84 -4.75 11.01
N HIS A 126 3.35 -3.54 10.73
CA HIS A 126 2.24 -2.89 11.43
C HIS A 126 1.31 -2.17 10.44
N VAL A 127 0.14 -1.71 10.91
CA VAL A 127 -0.79 -0.89 10.12
C VAL A 127 -0.14 0.46 9.78
N SER A 128 0.26 0.61 8.53
CA SER A 128 0.72 1.88 7.94
C SER A 128 -0.47 2.72 7.46
N SER A 129 -0.28 4.03 7.26
CA SER A 129 -1.38 4.94 6.87
C SER A 129 -1.03 5.91 5.75
N ILE A 130 -2.08 6.46 5.16
CA ILE A 130 -2.05 7.42 4.08
C ILE A 130 -2.93 8.63 4.39
N ARG A 131 -2.50 9.78 3.89
CA ARG A 131 -3.29 10.99 3.85
C ARG A 131 -3.12 11.69 2.52
N TYR A 132 -4.26 11.94 1.87
CA TYR A 132 -4.32 12.81 0.71
C TYR A 132 -4.37 14.26 1.18
N LEU A 133 -3.43 15.07 0.69
CA LEU A 133 -3.27 16.47 1.04
C LEU A 133 -3.42 17.31 -0.22
N THR A 134 -4.26 18.35 -0.17
CA THR A 134 -4.32 19.37 -1.22
C THR A 134 -3.89 20.71 -0.61
N LEU A 135 -2.77 21.26 -1.08
CA LEU A 135 -2.22 22.54 -0.66
C LEU A 135 -2.58 23.62 -1.68
N ARG A 136 -3.24 24.67 -1.20
CA ARG A 136 -3.69 25.86 -1.95
C ARG A 136 -3.47 27.13 -1.12
N PRO A 137 -3.44 28.33 -1.70
CA PRO A 137 -3.23 29.57 -0.95
C PRO A 137 -4.11 29.71 0.30
N GLU A 138 -5.38 29.30 0.19
CA GLU A 138 -6.36 29.28 1.29
C GLU A 138 -6.06 28.25 2.40
N THR A 139 -5.16 27.29 2.17
CA THR A 139 -4.73 26.26 3.14
C THR A 139 -3.52 26.66 3.98
N ALA A 140 -3.08 27.94 3.91
CA ALA A 140 -1.93 28.45 4.65
C ALA A 140 -2.00 28.29 6.19
N SER A 141 -3.18 27.98 6.74
CA SER A 141 -3.38 27.63 8.15
C SER A 141 -2.86 26.23 8.53
N ILE A 142 -2.74 25.31 7.57
CA ILE A 142 -2.26 23.94 7.82
C ILE A 142 -0.75 24.00 8.06
N LYS A 143 -0.37 23.94 9.34
CA LYS A 143 1.03 23.84 9.76
C LYS A 143 1.43 22.43 10.18
N GLN A 144 0.45 21.57 10.42
CA GLN A 144 0.67 20.24 10.98
C GLN A 144 -0.16 19.17 10.28
N ILE A 145 0.46 18.01 10.08
CA ILE A 145 -0.14 16.81 9.54
C ILE A 145 0.08 15.69 10.55
N ILE A 146 -1.01 15.11 11.03
CA ILE A 146 -0.97 13.93 11.91
C ILE A 146 -1.50 12.74 11.10
N LEU A 147 -0.71 11.68 11.03
CA LEU A 147 -1.02 10.42 10.36
C LEU A 147 -1.31 9.36 11.43
N PRO A 148 -2.46 8.66 11.37
CA PRO A 148 -2.71 7.60 12.32
C PRO A 148 -1.78 6.41 12.06
N VAL A 149 -1.06 5.89 13.04
CA VAL A 149 -0.20 4.71 12.85
C VAL A 149 -0.36 3.76 14.01
N ASP A 150 -0.77 2.53 13.70
CA ASP A 150 -0.88 1.51 14.71
C ASP A 150 0.50 0.95 15.09
N GLN A 151 0.61 0.57 16.36
CA GLN A 151 1.77 -0.12 16.92
C GLN A 151 1.50 -1.61 17.13
N LYS A 152 0.31 -2.10 16.80
CA LYS A 152 0.01 -3.54 16.81
C LYS A 152 0.49 -4.18 15.52
N ASN A 153 1.20 -5.30 15.68
CA ASN A 153 1.46 -6.23 14.59
C ASN A 153 0.19 -7.01 14.27
N TYR A 154 0.29 -7.99 13.35
CA TYR A 154 -0.90 -8.71 12.86
C TYR A 154 -1.68 -9.40 13.98
N GLU A 155 -0.96 -9.97 14.93
CA GLU A 155 -1.52 -10.56 16.14
C GLU A 155 -2.36 -9.56 16.94
N GLY A 156 -1.82 -8.38 17.25
CA GLY A 156 -2.55 -7.36 17.99
C GLY A 156 -3.74 -6.78 17.20
N PHE A 157 -3.67 -6.73 15.88
CA PHE A 157 -4.82 -6.39 15.03
C PHE A 157 -5.94 -7.43 15.17
N LEU A 158 -5.61 -8.73 15.12
CA LEU A 158 -6.58 -9.80 15.34
C LEU A 158 -7.17 -9.77 16.75
N ASP A 159 -6.33 -9.57 17.77
CA ASP A 159 -6.76 -9.47 19.16
C ASP A 159 -7.75 -8.32 19.36
N GLU A 160 -7.51 -7.17 18.71
CA GLU A 160 -8.43 -6.03 18.76
C GLU A 160 -9.76 -6.31 18.08
N ILE A 161 -9.79 -6.86 16.86
CA ILE A 161 -11.07 -7.16 16.20
C ILE A 161 -11.90 -8.19 17.00
N ILE A 162 -11.23 -9.15 17.65
CA ILE A 162 -11.88 -10.13 18.53
C ILE A 162 -12.43 -9.44 19.78
N LEU A 163 -11.64 -8.57 20.42
CA LEU A 163 -12.06 -7.80 21.59
C LEU A 163 -13.27 -6.92 21.29
N LEU A 164 -13.31 -6.30 20.11
CA LEU A 164 -14.44 -5.51 19.60
C LEU A 164 -15.66 -6.36 19.21
N GLY A 165 -15.58 -7.68 19.37
CA GLY A 165 -16.66 -8.64 19.15
C GLY A 165 -16.88 -9.04 17.70
N TYR A 166 -15.96 -8.71 16.80
CA TYR A 166 -16.07 -9.11 15.40
C TYR A 166 -15.80 -10.60 15.22
N LYS A 167 -16.48 -11.17 14.23
CA LYS A 167 -16.36 -12.58 13.81
C LYS A 167 -15.89 -12.65 12.37
N PRO A 168 -14.60 -12.92 12.15
CA PRO A 168 -14.09 -13.21 10.83
C PRO A 168 -14.74 -14.45 10.21
N ILE A 169 -15.05 -14.37 8.93
CA ILE A 169 -15.55 -15.45 8.09
C ILE A 169 -14.77 -15.47 6.77
N ARG A 170 -14.83 -16.60 6.07
CA ARG A 170 -14.24 -16.78 4.75
C ARG A 170 -15.14 -16.16 3.69
N VAL A 171 -14.59 -15.89 2.51
CA VAL A 171 -15.37 -15.48 1.33
C VAL A 171 -16.38 -16.57 0.97
N MET A 172 -16.03 -17.86 1.00
CA MET A 172 -16.99 -18.95 0.77
C MET A 172 -18.14 -18.99 1.77
N ASP A 173 -17.95 -18.51 3.00
CA ASP A 173 -19.01 -18.54 4.02
C ASP A 173 -20.13 -17.54 3.68
N TYR A 174 -19.77 -16.39 3.08
CA TYR A 174 -20.73 -15.44 2.53
C TYR A 174 -21.60 -16.10 1.44
N TYR A 175 -20.98 -16.79 0.49
CA TYR A 175 -21.69 -17.46 -0.61
C TYR A 175 -22.49 -18.69 -0.16
N ASN A 176 -22.11 -19.29 0.96
CA ASN A 176 -22.89 -20.35 1.61
C ASN A 176 -23.95 -19.80 2.60
N HIS A 177 -24.24 -18.49 2.54
CA HIS A 177 -25.29 -17.83 3.31
C HIS A 177 -25.14 -17.98 4.84
N VAL A 178 -23.90 -17.99 5.35
CA VAL A 178 -23.66 -17.85 6.78
C VAL A 178 -24.26 -16.51 7.26
N PRO A 179 -25.01 -16.48 8.38
CA PRO A 179 -25.67 -15.26 8.85
C PRO A 179 -24.70 -14.10 9.05
N ILE A 180 -25.05 -12.95 8.48
CA ILE A 180 -24.23 -11.73 8.54
C ILE A 180 -24.84 -10.74 9.50
N THR A 181 -24.01 -10.23 10.41
CA THR A 181 -24.36 -9.20 11.38
C THR A 181 -23.42 -8.02 11.19
N LYS A 182 -23.69 -6.90 11.86
CA LYS A 182 -22.76 -5.76 11.90
C LYS A 182 -21.37 -6.14 12.42
N LYS A 183 -21.28 -7.20 13.23
CA LYS A 183 -20.03 -7.73 13.77
C LYS A 183 -19.41 -8.84 12.91
N THR A 184 -19.80 -8.98 11.65
CA THR A 184 -19.15 -9.92 10.73
C THR A 184 -18.03 -9.23 9.96
N ILE A 185 -16.89 -9.91 9.82
CA ILE A 185 -15.78 -9.49 8.95
C ILE A 185 -15.54 -10.58 7.92
N VAL A 186 -15.57 -10.27 6.63
CA VAL A 186 -14.91 -11.13 5.63
C VAL A 186 -13.43 -10.81 5.67
N LEU A 187 -12.61 -11.79 6.04
CA LEU A 187 -11.15 -11.63 6.13
C LEU A 187 -10.49 -12.37 4.97
N ARG A 188 -9.84 -11.61 4.09
CA ARG A 188 -9.20 -12.10 2.87
C ARG A 188 -7.72 -11.75 2.86
N HIS A 189 -6.92 -12.66 2.29
CA HIS A 189 -5.51 -12.48 2.01
C HIS A 189 -5.16 -12.72 0.55
N ASP A 190 -4.45 -11.77 -0.05
CA ASP A 190 -3.83 -11.93 -1.37
C ASP A 190 -2.35 -12.27 -1.20
N VAL A 191 -1.97 -13.47 -1.63
CA VAL A 191 -0.62 -14.02 -1.45
C VAL A 191 0.21 -13.69 -2.69
N ASP A 192 0.69 -12.45 -2.76
CA ASP A 192 1.38 -11.94 -3.95
C ASP A 192 2.84 -12.36 -4.07
N VAL A 193 3.52 -12.60 -2.93
CA VAL A 193 4.99 -12.73 -2.87
C VAL A 193 5.48 -14.02 -2.21
N SER A 194 5.05 -14.33 -0.98
CA SER A 194 5.57 -15.48 -0.21
C SER A 194 4.45 -16.36 0.33
N ALA A 195 4.56 -17.66 0.02
CA ALA A 195 3.70 -18.69 0.59
C ALA A 195 4.02 -18.91 2.07
N GLU A 196 5.29 -18.80 2.50
CA GLU A 196 5.67 -19.00 3.90
C GLU A 196 5.10 -17.91 4.80
N ASP A 197 5.14 -16.64 4.37
CA ASP A 197 4.53 -15.55 5.13
C ASP A 197 3.00 -15.73 5.25
N ALA A 198 2.35 -16.25 4.20
CA ALA A 198 0.93 -16.61 4.25
C ALA A 198 0.65 -17.75 5.24
N LEU A 199 1.50 -18.77 5.28
CA LEU A 199 1.37 -19.88 6.23
C LEU A 199 1.55 -19.41 7.69
N ALA A 200 2.55 -18.56 7.95
CA ALA A 200 2.77 -17.99 9.28
C ALA A 200 1.56 -17.17 9.74
N MET A 201 0.97 -16.37 8.84
CA MET A 201 -0.26 -15.62 9.08
C MET A 201 -1.46 -16.55 9.39
N ALA A 202 -1.64 -17.63 8.61
CA ALA A 202 -2.71 -18.60 8.82
C ALA A 202 -2.61 -19.30 10.17
N LYS A 203 -1.38 -19.64 10.61
CA LYS A 203 -1.13 -20.22 11.94
C LYS A 203 -1.57 -19.27 13.06
N ILE A 204 -1.22 -17.99 12.95
CA ILE A 204 -1.60 -16.95 13.91
C ILE A 204 -3.13 -16.83 14.02
N GLU A 205 -3.83 -16.86 12.90
CA GLU A 205 -5.30 -16.83 12.86
C GLU A 205 -5.92 -18.08 13.47
N HIS A 206 -5.42 -19.26 13.10
CA HIS A 206 -5.91 -20.53 13.62
C HIS A 206 -5.82 -20.60 15.15
N LEU A 207 -4.70 -20.15 15.72
CA LEU A 207 -4.50 -20.08 17.18
C LEU A 207 -5.53 -19.19 17.89
N ARG A 208 -6.13 -18.24 17.17
CA ARG A 208 -7.18 -17.33 17.66
C ARG A 208 -8.59 -17.77 17.26
N GLY A 209 -8.74 -18.95 16.66
CA GLY A 209 -10.02 -19.46 16.17
C GLY A 209 -10.58 -18.67 14.97
N VAL A 210 -9.74 -17.87 14.31
CA VAL A 210 -10.10 -17.06 13.15
C VAL A 210 -10.04 -17.90 11.88
N LYS A 211 -11.01 -17.68 10.99
CA LYS A 211 -11.08 -18.28 9.66
C LYS A 211 -11.11 -17.17 8.61
N SER A 212 -10.37 -17.38 7.54
CA SER A 212 -10.14 -16.40 6.47
C SER A 212 -9.97 -17.12 5.13
N THR A 213 -9.81 -16.33 4.06
CA THR A 213 -9.56 -16.85 2.72
C THR A 213 -8.20 -16.39 2.20
N TYR A 214 -7.39 -17.31 1.70
CA TYR A 214 -6.09 -17.04 1.08
C TYR A 214 -6.16 -17.30 -0.43
N TYR A 215 -5.90 -16.27 -1.23
CA TYR A 215 -5.80 -16.38 -2.68
C TYR A 215 -4.33 -16.42 -3.11
N PHE A 216 -3.92 -17.53 -3.72
CA PHE A 216 -2.55 -17.72 -4.18
C PHE A 216 -2.46 -17.51 -5.69
N ARG A 217 -1.41 -16.81 -6.12
CA ARG A 217 -1.02 -16.73 -7.53
C ARG A 217 -0.39 -18.06 -7.95
N TRP A 218 -0.29 -18.31 -9.24
CA TRP A 218 0.46 -19.47 -9.75
C TRP A 218 1.90 -19.50 -9.23
N GLY A 219 2.57 -18.35 -9.17
CA GLY A 219 3.94 -18.23 -8.69
C GLY A 219 4.12 -18.38 -7.17
N THR A 220 3.05 -18.28 -6.38
CA THR A 220 3.09 -18.41 -4.91
C THR A 220 2.36 -19.64 -4.40
N ALA A 221 1.76 -20.44 -5.28
CA ALA A 221 1.06 -21.66 -4.91
C ALA A 221 2.04 -22.80 -4.63
N ASP A 222 2.45 -22.94 -3.37
CA ASP A 222 3.20 -24.09 -2.87
C ASP A 222 2.24 -25.21 -2.38
N PRO A 223 2.33 -26.44 -2.92
CA PRO A 223 1.40 -27.52 -2.56
C PRO A 223 1.31 -27.83 -1.06
N GLU A 224 2.43 -27.81 -0.33
CA GLU A 224 2.44 -28.17 1.09
C GLU A 224 1.87 -27.02 1.94
N VAL A 225 2.21 -25.77 1.62
CA VAL A 225 1.59 -24.59 2.24
C VAL A 225 0.09 -24.59 2.03
N LEU A 226 -0.39 -24.78 0.80
CA LEU A 226 -1.82 -24.74 0.47
C LEU A 226 -2.59 -25.86 1.18
N LYS A 227 -1.96 -27.02 1.38
CA LYS A 227 -2.51 -28.13 2.14
C LYS A 227 -2.60 -27.80 3.63
N GLU A 228 -1.55 -27.20 4.20
CA GLU A 228 -1.50 -26.80 5.61
C GLU A 228 -2.51 -25.67 5.93
N VAL A 229 -2.59 -24.64 5.09
CA VAL A 229 -3.58 -23.55 5.22
C VAL A 229 -5.01 -24.10 5.23
N ARG A 230 -5.32 -25.09 4.39
CA ARG A 230 -6.62 -25.78 4.43
C ARG A 230 -6.82 -26.60 5.69
N ALA A 231 -5.78 -27.31 6.16
CA ALA A 231 -5.85 -28.12 7.37
C ALA A 231 -6.10 -27.26 8.62
N LEU A 232 -5.63 -26.02 8.63
CA LEU A 232 -5.91 -25.00 9.65
C LEU A 232 -7.35 -24.45 9.59
N GLY A 233 -8.11 -24.79 8.54
CA GLY A 233 -9.54 -24.47 8.40
C GLY A 233 -9.85 -23.22 7.58
N HIS A 234 -8.84 -22.62 6.93
CA HIS A 234 -8.98 -21.50 6.02
C HIS A 234 -9.45 -21.94 4.62
N GLU A 235 -9.99 -21.01 3.86
CA GLU A 235 -10.28 -21.21 2.44
C GLU A 235 -9.01 -20.92 1.63
N VAL A 236 -8.78 -21.72 0.59
CA VAL A 236 -7.75 -21.47 -0.42
C VAL A 236 -8.41 -21.27 -1.77
N GLY A 237 -8.05 -20.19 -2.46
CA GLY A 237 -8.53 -19.87 -3.80
C GLY A 237 -7.39 -19.45 -4.73
N LEU A 238 -7.74 -19.24 -6.00
CA LEU A 238 -6.82 -18.77 -7.04
C LEU A 238 -6.84 -17.24 -7.10
N HIS A 239 -5.65 -16.63 -7.06
CA HIS A 239 -5.42 -15.22 -7.38
C HIS A 239 -4.99 -15.10 -8.85
N TYR A 240 -5.93 -14.85 -9.76
CA TYR A 240 -5.71 -15.05 -11.19
C TYR A 240 -5.24 -13.78 -11.91
N GLU A 241 -4.44 -13.98 -12.95
CA GLU A 241 -3.77 -12.96 -13.77
C GLU A 241 -4.13 -13.07 -15.27
N THR A 242 -5.18 -13.83 -15.60
CA THR A 242 -5.53 -14.24 -16.98
C THR A 242 -5.52 -13.09 -18.01
N LEU A 243 -6.06 -11.91 -17.69
CA LEU A 243 -6.03 -10.75 -18.59
C LEU A 243 -4.62 -10.16 -18.69
N ALA A 244 -3.87 -10.10 -17.58
CA ALA A 244 -2.51 -9.57 -17.59
C ALA A 244 -1.60 -10.45 -18.47
N ASP A 245 -1.66 -11.78 -18.28
CA ASP A 245 -0.92 -12.74 -19.09
C ASP A 245 -1.31 -12.67 -20.56
N TYR A 246 -2.61 -12.58 -20.86
CA TYR A 246 -3.10 -12.39 -22.22
C TYR A 246 -2.62 -11.05 -22.82
N SER A 247 -2.62 -9.98 -22.03
CA SER A 247 -2.16 -8.66 -22.45
C SER A 247 -0.69 -8.68 -22.85
N LEU A 248 0.15 -9.39 -22.11
CA LEU A 248 1.56 -9.58 -22.45
C LEU A 248 1.71 -10.41 -23.72
N GLN A 249 1.01 -11.55 -23.81
CA GLN A 249 1.11 -12.47 -24.93
C GLN A 249 0.66 -11.87 -26.26
N TYR A 250 -0.40 -11.05 -26.25
CA TYR A 250 -1.01 -10.47 -27.46
C TYR A 250 -0.85 -8.96 -27.56
N HIS A 251 -0.04 -8.36 -26.68
CA HIS A 251 0.34 -6.95 -26.71
C HIS A 251 -0.83 -5.95 -26.68
N LEU A 252 -1.89 -6.25 -25.92
CA LEU A 252 -3.01 -5.32 -25.74
C LEU A 252 -2.51 -3.98 -25.20
N LYS A 253 -3.03 -2.89 -25.75
CA LYS A 253 -2.63 -1.51 -25.44
C LYS A 253 -3.64 -0.81 -24.55
N SER A 254 -4.91 -1.15 -24.67
CA SER A 254 -5.97 -0.53 -23.87
C SER A 254 -7.18 -1.45 -23.68
N ALA A 255 -8.10 -1.05 -22.81
CA ALA A 255 -9.36 -1.76 -22.60
C ALA A 255 -10.19 -1.95 -23.89
N GLN A 256 -10.02 -1.08 -24.91
CA GLN A 256 -10.72 -1.20 -26.20
C GLN A 256 -10.30 -2.44 -27.00
N ASP A 257 -9.10 -2.98 -26.76
CA ASP A 257 -8.64 -4.19 -27.43
C ASP A 257 -9.34 -5.46 -26.89
N ILE A 258 -10.08 -5.35 -25.78
CA ILE A 258 -10.89 -6.42 -25.21
C ILE A 258 -12.22 -6.51 -25.96
N THR A 259 -12.13 -6.96 -27.21
CA THR A 259 -13.30 -7.25 -28.06
C THR A 259 -14.13 -8.41 -27.47
N PRO A 260 -15.38 -8.64 -27.92
CA PRO A 260 -16.17 -9.78 -27.47
C PRO A 260 -15.47 -11.14 -27.67
N ALA A 261 -14.71 -11.31 -28.76
CA ALA A 261 -13.94 -12.53 -29.00
C ALA A 261 -12.79 -12.69 -28.00
N VAL A 262 -12.08 -11.60 -27.68
CA VAL A 262 -11.03 -11.60 -26.65
C VAL A 262 -11.64 -11.91 -25.27
N LYS A 263 -12.78 -11.30 -24.94
CA LYS A 263 -13.49 -11.60 -23.69
C LYS A 263 -13.85 -13.09 -23.58
N GLN A 264 -14.41 -13.69 -24.62
CA GLN A 264 -14.74 -15.12 -24.63
C GLN A 264 -13.50 -16.00 -24.44
N GLU A 265 -12.38 -15.66 -25.08
CA GLU A 265 -11.14 -16.39 -24.90
C GLU A 265 -10.57 -16.26 -23.47
N LEU A 266 -10.62 -15.07 -22.88
CA LEU A 266 -10.23 -14.84 -21.48
C LEU A 266 -11.09 -15.68 -20.53
N GLN A 267 -12.40 -15.74 -20.76
CA GLN A 267 -13.33 -16.55 -19.98
C GLN A 267 -13.02 -18.05 -20.10
N ARG A 268 -12.75 -18.53 -21.32
CA ARG A 268 -12.34 -19.91 -21.58
C ARG A 268 -11.03 -20.24 -20.86
N ARG A 269 -10.04 -19.34 -20.90
CA ARG A 269 -8.75 -19.50 -20.21
C ARG A 269 -8.92 -19.54 -18.70
N LEU A 270 -9.63 -18.58 -18.11
CA LEU A 270 -9.86 -18.57 -16.66
C LEU A 270 -10.58 -19.84 -16.19
N LYS A 271 -11.60 -20.31 -16.92
CA LYS A 271 -12.27 -21.58 -16.62
C LYS A 271 -11.30 -22.76 -16.63
N SER A 272 -10.40 -22.79 -17.60
CA SER A 272 -9.33 -23.80 -17.66
C SER A 272 -8.36 -23.66 -16.49
N GLU A 273 -7.88 -22.45 -16.18
CA GLU A 273 -6.95 -22.19 -15.08
C GLU A 273 -7.52 -22.65 -13.73
N ILE A 274 -8.78 -22.34 -13.44
CA ILE A 274 -9.47 -22.79 -12.22
C ILE A 274 -9.50 -24.32 -12.15
N ALA A 275 -9.80 -24.99 -13.26
CA ALA A 275 -9.84 -26.45 -13.31
C ALA A 275 -8.45 -27.07 -13.05
N HIS A 276 -7.40 -26.53 -13.67
CA HIS A 276 -6.03 -27.00 -13.47
C HIS A 276 -5.53 -26.74 -12.05
N PHE A 277 -5.76 -25.53 -11.53
CA PHE A 277 -5.40 -25.19 -10.15
C PHE A 277 -6.10 -26.11 -9.15
N ARG A 278 -7.37 -26.43 -9.39
CA ARG A 278 -8.12 -27.39 -8.56
C ARG A 278 -7.55 -28.80 -8.63
N GLN A 279 -7.17 -29.26 -9.82
CA GLN A 279 -6.57 -30.57 -10.01
C GLN A 279 -5.25 -30.70 -9.25
N GLN A 280 -4.43 -29.65 -9.27
CA GLN A 280 -3.10 -29.67 -8.65
C GLN A 280 -3.15 -29.42 -7.14
N PHE A 281 -3.97 -28.48 -6.68
CA PHE A 281 -3.91 -27.98 -5.30
C PHE A 281 -5.17 -28.29 -4.47
N GLY A 282 -6.17 -28.97 -5.03
CA GLY A 282 -7.40 -29.34 -4.33
C GLY A 282 -8.52 -28.31 -4.47
N LYS A 283 -9.56 -28.42 -3.63
CA LYS A 283 -10.80 -27.66 -3.81
C LYS A 283 -10.58 -26.14 -3.82
N VAL A 284 -11.27 -25.47 -4.74
CA VAL A 284 -11.34 -24.02 -4.91
C VAL A 284 -12.82 -23.66 -5.04
N TYR A 285 -13.33 -22.85 -4.13
CA TYR A 285 -14.73 -22.42 -4.11
C TYR A 285 -14.90 -20.99 -4.63
N THR A 286 -13.91 -20.13 -4.38
CA THR A 286 -13.93 -18.74 -4.83
C THR A 286 -12.57 -18.35 -5.41
N ILE A 287 -12.53 -17.24 -6.16
CA ILE A 287 -11.32 -16.71 -6.80
C ILE A 287 -11.20 -15.20 -6.60
N ALA A 288 -10.00 -14.66 -6.77
CA ALA A 288 -9.72 -13.24 -6.70
C ALA A 288 -8.91 -12.74 -7.89
N SER A 289 -9.32 -11.63 -8.50
CA SER A 289 -8.55 -10.90 -9.53
C SER A 289 -7.29 -10.29 -8.94
N HIS A 290 -6.11 -10.65 -9.43
CA HIS A 290 -4.87 -9.91 -9.14
C HIS A 290 -4.84 -8.58 -9.92
N GLY A 291 -4.14 -7.59 -9.39
CA GLY A 291 -4.00 -6.25 -9.97
C GLY A 291 -2.60 -6.00 -10.51
N ALA A 292 -2.19 -6.75 -11.54
CA ALA A 292 -0.87 -6.63 -12.15
C ALA A 292 -0.67 -5.28 -12.88
N GLU A 293 0.58 -4.95 -13.23
CA GLU A 293 0.93 -3.70 -13.91
C GLU A 293 0.17 -3.53 -15.24
N GLU A 294 -0.08 -4.64 -15.95
CA GLU A 294 -0.85 -4.69 -17.17
C GLU A 294 -2.29 -4.20 -16.95
N ASN A 295 -2.92 -4.55 -15.82
CA ASN A 295 -4.27 -4.09 -15.51
C ASN A 295 -4.31 -2.58 -15.30
N ILE A 296 -3.31 -2.02 -14.62
CA ILE A 296 -3.18 -0.58 -14.41
C ILE A 296 -3.01 0.11 -15.77
N ARG A 297 -2.10 -0.39 -16.60
CA ARG A 297 -1.85 0.15 -17.95
C ARG A 297 -3.09 0.11 -18.84
N LEU A 298 -3.84 -0.99 -18.81
CA LEU A 298 -5.06 -1.15 -19.61
C LEU A 298 -6.24 -0.34 -19.05
N GLY A 299 -6.21 0.02 -17.77
CA GLY A 299 -7.31 0.69 -17.07
C GLY A 299 -8.49 -0.24 -16.76
N VAL A 300 -8.27 -1.56 -16.68
CA VAL A 300 -9.31 -2.57 -16.44
C VAL A 300 -8.76 -3.78 -15.70
N THR A 301 -9.49 -4.21 -14.67
CA THR A 301 -9.13 -5.36 -13.82
C THR A 301 -9.47 -6.70 -14.49
N ASN A 302 -8.84 -7.79 -14.03
CA ASN A 302 -9.21 -9.14 -14.46
C ASN A 302 -10.70 -9.43 -14.15
N TYR A 303 -11.21 -8.98 -13.00
CA TYR A 303 -12.62 -9.13 -12.65
C TYR A 303 -13.54 -8.43 -13.66
N GLN A 304 -13.30 -7.16 -13.95
CA GLN A 304 -14.13 -6.38 -14.88
C GLN A 304 -14.13 -6.96 -16.29
N ALA A 305 -12.98 -7.40 -16.78
CA ALA A 305 -12.87 -7.94 -18.14
C ALA A 305 -13.52 -9.32 -18.28
N ILE A 306 -13.45 -10.15 -17.24
CA ILE A 306 -13.77 -11.59 -17.35
C ILE A 306 -15.05 -11.96 -16.61
N MET A 307 -15.15 -11.61 -15.32
CA MET A 307 -16.15 -12.14 -14.40
C MET A 307 -17.30 -11.19 -14.10
N ALA A 308 -17.18 -9.90 -14.42
CA ALA A 308 -18.26 -8.94 -14.18
C ALA A 308 -19.50 -9.29 -15.02
N GLY A 309 -20.60 -9.58 -14.33
CA GLY A 309 -21.87 -10.00 -14.92
C GLY A 309 -21.97 -11.49 -15.28
N GLU A 310 -20.91 -12.26 -15.03
CA GLU A 310 -20.91 -13.70 -15.24
C GLU A 310 -21.45 -14.45 -14.03
N ASP A 311 -22.04 -15.62 -14.27
CA ASP A 311 -22.39 -16.58 -13.21
C ASP A 311 -21.13 -17.40 -12.83
N PRO A 312 -20.62 -17.31 -11.59
CA PRO A 312 -19.48 -18.09 -11.11
C PRO A 312 -19.67 -19.61 -11.27
N HIS A 313 -20.90 -20.12 -11.23
CA HIS A 313 -21.18 -21.55 -11.37
C HIS A 313 -20.76 -22.11 -12.75
N ASN A 314 -20.76 -21.27 -13.79
CA ASN A 314 -20.28 -21.65 -15.13
C ASN A 314 -18.77 -21.96 -15.16
N TYR A 315 -18.03 -21.50 -14.14
CA TYR A 315 -16.59 -21.73 -13.94
C TYR A 315 -16.33 -22.81 -12.87
N GLY A 316 -17.39 -23.43 -12.34
CA GLY A 316 -17.30 -24.46 -11.30
C GLY A 316 -16.97 -23.92 -9.92
N ILE A 317 -17.14 -22.63 -9.68
CA ILE A 317 -16.95 -21.93 -8.39
C ILE A 317 -18.29 -21.39 -7.90
N ILE A 318 -18.37 -20.96 -6.64
CA ILE A 318 -19.61 -20.42 -6.05
C ILE A 318 -19.61 -18.90 -5.97
N GLY A 319 -18.48 -18.25 -6.22
CA GLY A 319 -18.36 -16.81 -6.05
C GLY A 319 -16.96 -16.27 -6.33
N THR A 320 -16.81 -14.95 -6.20
CA THR A 320 -15.51 -14.27 -6.35
C THR A 320 -15.28 -13.36 -5.14
N ALA A 321 -14.04 -12.94 -4.91
CA ALA A 321 -13.71 -11.93 -3.92
C ALA A 321 -14.29 -10.52 -4.24
N TYR A 322 -14.95 -10.36 -5.39
CA TYR A 322 -15.43 -9.10 -5.95
C TYR A 322 -16.93 -9.18 -6.30
N GLY A 323 -17.51 -8.06 -6.72
CA GLY A 323 -18.91 -8.00 -7.15
C GLY A 323 -19.89 -7.81 -5.99
N PRO A 324 -20.99 -8.58 -5.89
CA PRO A 324 -22.01 -8.36 -4.86
C PRO A 324 -21.47 -8.40 -3.43
N ILE A 325 -20.48 -9.27 -3.15
CA ILE A 325 -19.90 -9.39 -1.81
C ILE A 325 -19.30 -8.07 -1.32
N ILE A 326 -18.58 -7.32 -2.17
CA ILE A 326 -17.97 -6.05 -1.73
C ILE A 326 -19.01 -4.93 -1.55
N GLN A 327 -20.21 -5.07 -2.12
CA GLN A 327 -21.30 -4.09 -1.97
C GLN A 327 -22.07 -4.28 -0.65
N HIS A 328 -22.02 -5.47 -0.07
CA HIS A 328 -22.69 -5.80 1.20
C HIS A 328 -21.89 -5.37 2.44
N PHE A 329 -20.63 -4.96 2.27
CA PHE A 329 -19.70 -4.72 3.36
C PHE A 329 -18.97 -3.40 3.18
N THR A 330 -18.53 -2.81 4.28
CA THR A 330 -17.57 -1.70 4.24
C THR A 330 -16.17 -2.26 3.95
N TYR A 331 -15.64 -1.93 2.78
CA TYR A 331 -14.33 -2.41 2.33
C TYR A 331 -13.17 -1.61 2.94
N MET A 332 -12.13 -2.31 3.39
CA MET A 332 -10.85 -1.76 3.83
C MET A 332 -9.72 -2.67 3.35
N SER A 333 -8.57 -2.09 3.00
CA SER A 333 -7.42 -2.86 2.49
C SER A 333 -6.10 -2.24 2.91
N ASP A 334 -5.08 -3.08 3.08
CA ASP A 334 -3.68 -2.67 3.29
C ASP A 334 -2.87 -2.58 1.98
N SER A 335 -3.54 -2.49 0.83
CA SER A 335 -2.94 -2.46 -0.51
C SER A 335 -1.74 -1.50 -0.60
N GLY A 336 -0.61 -2.01 -1.10
CA GLY A 336 0.65 -1.24 -1.18
C GLY A 336 1.37 -1.07 0.17
N GLY A 337 0.94 -1.79 1.19
CA GLY A 337 1.45 -1.73 2.56
C GLY A 337 0.93 -0.50 3.30
N ILE A 338 -0.29 -0.08 2.99
CA ILE A 338 -0.92 1.16 3.44
C ILE A 338 -2.42 0.92 3.60
N TRP A 339 -2.99 1.35 4.71
CA TRP A 339 -4.42 1.19 4.95
C TRP A 339 -5.26 2.34 4.42
N GLU A 340 -6.24 2.01 3.57
CA GLU A 340 -7.26 2.94 3.11
C GLU A 340 -8.68 2.34 3.27
N PRO A 341 -9.53 2.92 4.14
CA PRO A 341 -9.19 3.86 5.23
C PRO A 341 -8.35 3.18 6.33
N PHE A 342 -7.75 3.98 7.21
CA PHE A 342 -7.18 3.46 8.46
C PHE A 342 -8.28 2.77 9.28
N PRO A 343 -8.08 1.51 9.74
CA PRO A 343 -9.18 0.64 10.11
C PRO A 343 -9.79 0.94 11.49
N TYR A 344 -8.99 1.31 12.51
CA TYR A 344 -9.46 1.37 13.90
C TYR A 344 -10.62 2.33 14.17
N PRO A 345 -10.60 3.60 13.71
CA PRO A 345 -11.71 4.51 13.95
C PRO A 345 -13.05 3.93 13.49
N LYS A 346 -13.05 3.23 12.34
CA LYS A 346 -14.25 2.58 11.81
C LYS A 346 -14.63 1.32 12.58
N LEU A 347 -13.65 0.51 13.00
CA LEU A 347 -13.91 -0.72 13.74
C LEU A 347 -14.48 -0.45 15.14
N GLU A 348 -14.05 0.63 15.79
CA GLU A 348 -14.46 1.03 17.14
C GLU A 348 -15.87 1.67 17.18
N GLU A 349 -16.38 2.15 16.04
CA GLU A 349 -17.75 2.64 15.93
C GLU A 349 -18.75 1.51 16.22
N SER A 350 -19.47 1.62 17.34
CA SER A 350 -20.40 0.58 17.84
C SER A 350 -21.47 0.12 16.82
N SER A 351 -21.83 0.98 15.87
CA SER A 351 -22.85 0.71 14.84
C SER A 351 -22.29 0.32 13.48
N ALA A 352 -20.96 0.24 13.31
CA ALA A 352 -20.30 0.00 12.04
C ALA A 352 -20.24 -1.48 11.65
N GLY A 353 -19.96 -1.72 10.37
CA GLY A 353 -19.92 -3.04 9.75
C GLY A 353 -21.23 -3.47 9.07
N PRO A 354 -21.26 -4.64 8.42
CA PRO A 354 -20.16 -5.61 8.36
C PRO A 354 -18.97 -5.11 7.52
N PHE A 355 -17.78 -5.67 7.73
CA PHE A 355 -16.56 -5.25 7.01
C PHE A 355 -16.01 -6.33 6.09
N TYR A 356 -15.39 -5.89 5.00
CA TYR A 356 -14.58 -6.72 4.13
C TYR A 356 -13.14 -6.19 4.24
N ILE A 357 -12.24 -7.01 4.75
CA ILE A 357 -10.85 -6.63 4.99
C ILE A 357 -9.94 -7.48 4.09
N LEU A 358 -9.21 -6.81 3.20
CA LEU A 358 -8.13 -7.39 2.41
C LEU A 358 -6.78 -7.08 3.07
N ILE A 359 -5.97 -8.11 3.32
CA ILE A 359 -4.63 -7.99 3.91
C ILE A 359 -3.62 -8.78 3.08
N HIS A 360 -2.46 -8.19 2.75
CA HIS A 360 -1.41 -8.91 2.03
C HIS A 360 -0.33 -9.37 3.03
N PRO A 361 -0.04 -10.69 3.16
CA PRO A 361 0.91 -11.21 4.15
C PRO A 361 2.30 -10.54 4.11
N ILE A 362 2.75 -10.17 2.91
CA ILE A 362 4.05 -9.51 2.69
C ILE A 362 4.20 -8.19 3.46
N HIS A 363 3.12 -7.46 3.72
CA HIS A 363 3.18 -6.19 4.45
C HIS A 363 3.37 -6.38 5.96
N TRP A 364 3.09 -7.58 6.46
CA TRP A 364 3.15 -7.95 7.86
C TRP A 364 4.35 -8.84 8.20
N ALA A 365 5.05 -9.35 7.18
CA ALA A 365 6.11 -10.36 7.29
C ALA A 365 7.16 -10.07 8.38
N SER A 366 7.58 -8.80 8.57
CA SER A 366 8.57 -8.46 9.61
C SER A 366 8.06 -8.60 11.05
N GLY A 367 6.74 -8.69 11.24
CA GLY A 367 6.09 -8.88 12.53
C GLY A 367 5.52 -10.29 12.73
N LEU A 368 5.64 -11.19 11.74
CA LEU A 368 5.22 -12.59 11.86
C LEU A 368 6.34 -13.39 12.53
N SER A 369 6.05 -14.05 13.65
CA SER A 369 6.98 -15.02 14.24
C SER A 369 7.09 -16.24 13.32
N ARG A 370 8.32 -16.58 12.92
CA ARG A 370 8.61 -17.73 12.04
C ARG A 370 8.95 -18.98 12.83
#